data_AF-F6GC45-F1
#
_entry.id   AF-F6GC45-F1
#
_cell.length_a   1.000
_cell.length_b   1.000
_cell.length_c   1.000
_cell.angle_alpha   90.00
_cell.angle_beta   90.00
_cell.angle_gamma   90.00
#
_symmetry.space_group_name_H-M   'P 1'
#
loop_
_entity.id
_entity.type
_entity.pdbx_description
1 polymer ?
#
loop_
_entity_poly.entity_id
_entity_poly.type
_entity_poly.pdbx_seq_one_letter_code
_entity_poly.pdbx_strand_id
1 'polypeptide(L)'
;MKKITLLFLLLLTITFSNAQETISFEAPTYSLGDIYGQNGWVTTGDGAGGFITNQVVSDEQASDGSYSVKIVPEAAFGGQQNPIVGAFYDYATPVSYVDAVFSADLYLDTFDSSTTSDFIFGFVNLTDGAFVTYVRFTYTGDISILADDGTGTSTIILDDTLVDWTPLTWFNLRVEFTTGGGIEVFIDDTSIYTGLVATPNTDIEQFRFSHDNYGGFAHMDNFRTNDEALSVDEFALNSFSHFYDNDTKELKLNSPQNNLNNLEIYDVLGKLVVNNKISGNENTTELSTLNDGVYLAKVITEKGTKTFKFIKS
;
A
#
# COMPACT_ATOMS: atom_id res chain seq x y z
N MET A 1 -37.12 -48.91 -17.65
CA MET A 1 -35.68 -48.81 -17.96
C MET A 1 -35.45 -47.70 -18.97
N LYS A 2 -34.99 -46.52 -18.52
CA LYS A 2 -34.09 -45.60 -19.24
C LYS A 2 -33.43 -44.77 -18.14
N LYS A 3 -32.21 -45.12 -17.77
CA LYS A 3 -31.41 -44.36 -16.80
C LYS A 3 -30.86 -43.15 -17.55
N ILE A 4 -31.27 -41.95 -17.15
CA ILE A 4 -30.63 -40.71 -17.57
C ILE A 4 -29.54 -40.44 -16.54
N THR A 5 -28.29 -40.67 -16.93
CA THR A 5 -27.13 -40.28 -16.13
C THR A 5 -26.94 -38.78 -16.33
N LEU A 6 -27.18 -37.99 -15.27
CA LEU A 6 -26.86 -36.57 -15.26
C LEU A 6 -25.37 -36.44 -14.91
N LEU A 7 -24.56 -36.04 -15.89
CA LEU A 7 -23.14 -35.76 -15.70
C LEU A 7 -23.02 -34.37 -15.06
N PHE A 8 -22.66 -34.32 -13.77
CA PHE A 8 -22.24 -33.08 -13.11
C PHE A 8 -20.86 -32.70 -13.67
N LEU A 9 -20.82 -31.67 -14.52
CA LEU A 9 -19.58 -31.04 -14.93
C LEU A 9 -19.11 -30.15 -13.77
N LEU A 10 -18.16 -30.64 -12.98
CA LEU A 10 -17.46 -29.82 -11.99
C LEU A 10 -16.55 -28.87 -12.78
N LEU A 11 -16.95 -27.60 -12.93
CA LEU A 11 -16.06 -26.55 -13.42
C LEU A 11 -15.00 -26.34 -12.34
N LEU A 12 -13.84 -26.97 -12.49
CA LEU A 12 -12.67 -26.64 -11.70
C LEU A 12 -12.09 -25.35 -12.30
N THR A 13 -12.54 -24.19 -11.80
CA THR A 13 -11.85 -22.93 -12.05
C THR A 13 -10.49 -23.03 -11.35
N ILE A 14 -9.44 -23.27 -12.14
CA ILE A 14 -8.06 -23.09 -11.70
C ILE A 14 -7.87 -21.57 -11.62
N THR A 15 -8.17 -20.98 -10.47
CA THR A 15 -7.65 -19.67 -10.14
C THR A 15 -6.17 -19.87 -9.89
N PHE A 16 -5.31 -19.30 -10.72
CA PHE A 16 -3.91 -19.11 -10.37
C PHE A 16 -3.92 -18.26 -9.10
N SER A 17 -3.72 -18.88 -7.94
CA SER A 17 -3.55 -18.17 -6.68
C SER A 17 -2.20 -17.48 -6.78
N ASN A 18 -2.20 -16.18 -7.10
CA ASN A 18 -1.03 -15.35 -6.85
C ASN A 18 -0.68 -15.49 -5.35
N ALA A 19 0.60 -15.58 -5.01
CA ALA A 19 1.02 -15.63 -3.62
C ALA A 19 0.52 -14.36 -2.92
N GLN A 20 -0.28 -14.54 -1.88
CA GLN A 20 -0.77 -13.48 -1.00
C GLN A 20 0.08 -13.53 0.27
N GLU A 21 0.75 -12.42 0.58
CA GLU A 21 1.67 -12.33 1.71
C GLU A 21 1.64 -10.93 2.33
N THR A 22 1.67 -10.86 3.66
CA THR A 22 1.90 -9.63 4.43
C THR A 22 3.05 -9.87 5.40
N ILE A 23 4.04 -8.98 5.41
CA ILE A 23 5.20 -8.96 6.29
C ILE A 23 5.13 -7.72 7.18
N SER A 24 4.82 -7.92 8.46
CA SER A 24 4.75 -6.85 9.47
C SER A 24 5.99 -6.78 10.39
N PHE A 25 7.04 -7.57 10.10
CA PHE A 25 8.29 -7.60 10.87
C PHE A 25 8.17 -7.92 12.38
N GLU A 26 7.02 -8.46 12.82
CA GLU A 26 6.74 -8.70 14.23
C GLU A 26 7.36 -10.00 14.78
N ALA A 27 7.58 -10.03 16.10
CA ALA A 27 7.91 -11.24 16.82
C ALA A 27 6.72 -12.22 16.88
N PRO A 28 6.95 -13.55 16.93
CA PRO A 28 8.26 -14.22 16.99
C PRO A 28 8.87 -14.48 15.61
N THR A 29 8.21 -14.06 14.52
CA THR A 29 8.64 -14.32 13.14
C THR A 29 9.96 -13.62 12.86
N TYR A 30 10.10 -12.37 13.31
CA TYR A 30 11.31 -11.58 13.18
C TYR A 30 11.89 -11.23 14.56
N SER A 31 13.20 -10.98 14.58
CA SER A 31 13.95 -10.56 15.75
C SER A 31 14.65 -9.23 15.48
N LEU A 32 14.69 -8.35 16.49
CA LEU A 32 15.44 -7.09 16.42
C LEU A 32 16.90 -7.30 16.03
N GLY A 33 17.43 -6.37 15.24
CA GLY A 33 18.79 -6.43 14.69
C GLY A 33 18.81 -6.80 13.22
N ASP A 34 19.96 -7.27 12.73
CA ASP A 34 20.24 -7.51 11.31
C ASP A 34 19.14 -8.33 10.61
N ILE A 35 18.60 -7.79 9.52
CA ILE A 35 17.56 -8.44 8.71
C ILE A 35 18.12 -9.58 7.86
N TYR A 36 19.43 -9.59 7.58
CA TYR A 36 20.05 -10.60 6.73
C TYR A 36 19.79 -12.03 7.25
N GLY A 37 19.22 -12.87 6.38
CA GLY A 37 18.92 -14.27 6.67
C GLY A 37 17.60 -14.49 7.44
N GLN A 38 16.87 -13.44 7.82
CA GLN A 38 15.56 -13.58 8.44
C GLN A 38 14.49 -13.75 7.36
N ASN A 39 13.86 -14.93 7.31
CA ASN A 39 12.66 -15.22 6.50
C ASN A 39 12.73 -14.71 5.05
N GLY A 40 13.78 -15.04 4.30
CA GLY A 40 13.90 -14.67 2.88
C GLY A 40 14.50 -13.29 2.60
N TRP A 41 14.85 -12.52 3.64
CA TRP A 41 15.58 -11.28 3.47
C TRP A 41 17.08 -11.49 3.31
N VAL A 42 17.66 -10.76 2.37
CA VAL A 42 19.09 -10.58 2.17
C VAL A 42 19.41 -9.08 2.21
N THR A 43 20.68 -8.72 2.25
CA THR A 43 21.12 -7.32 2.22
C THR A 43 22.16 -7.13 1.10
N THR A 44 22.62 -5.91 0.89
CA THR A 44 23.68 -5.64 -0.08
C THR A 44 24.98 -6.39 0.29
N GLY A 45 25.62 -7.01 -0.69
CA GLY A 45 26.91 -7.68 -0.48
C GLY A 45 28.01 -6.68 -0.17
N ASP A 46 28.83 -6.93 0.86
CA ASP A 46 29.85 -6.01 1.39
C ASP A 46 31.10 -5.81 0.49
N GLY A 47 31.15 -6.48 -0.67
CA GLY A 47 32.29 -6.47 -1.59
C GLY A 47 33.46 -7.40 -1.19
N ALA A 48 33.44 -7.98 0.02
CA ALA A 48 34.39 -8.97 0.51
C ALA A 48 33.84 -10.41 0.47
N GLY A 49 32.64 -10.59 -0.10
CA GLY A 49 31.95 -11.87 -0.18
C GLY A 49 31.00 -12.14 0.98
N GLY A 50 30.79 -11.15 1.85
CA GLY A 50 29.77 -11.12 2.90
C GLY A 50 28.63 -10.17 2.56
N PHE A 51 27.88 -9.79 3.59
CA PHE A 51 26.68 -8.98 3.52
C PHE A 51 26.73 -7.90 4.59
N ILE A 52 26.15 -6.73 4.29
CA ILE A 52 26.03 -5.65 5.27
C ILE A 52 25.03 -6.01 6.37
N THR A 53 25.17 -5.38 7.55
CA THR A 53 24.45 -5.78 8.77
C THR A 53 23.73 -4.63 9.48
N ASN A 54 23.84 -3.38 9.01
CA ASN A 54 23.12 -2.25 9.60
C ASN A 54 21.73 -2.04 8.98
N GLN A 55 21.24 -3.01 8.21
CA GLN A 55 19.85 -3.04 7.76
C GLN A 55 19.11 -3.94 8.74
N VAL A 56 18.15 -3.41 9.48
CA VAL A 56 17.70 -4.07 10.73
C VAL A 56 16.19 -4.09 10.87
N VAL A 57 15.67 -5.11 11.53
CA VAL A 57 14.38 -5.04 12.23
C VAL A 57 14.58 -4.12 13.44
N SER A 58 13.80 -3.06 13.53
CA SER A 58 13.94 -1.97 14.48
C SER A 58 12.64 -1.74 15.25
N ASP A 59 12.76 -1.34 16.51
CA ASP A 59 11.68 -0.85 17.37
C ASP A 59 11.66 0.69 17.47
N GLU A 60 12.38 1.39 16.59
CA GLU A 60 12.46 2.86 16.61
C GLU A 60 11.21 3.52 16.01
N GLN A 61 10.61 2.92 15.00
CA GLN A 61 9.38 3.34 14.31
C GLN A 61 8.60 2.11 13.86
N ALA A 62 7.27 2.18 13.86
CA ALA A 62 6.39 1.19 13.25
C ALA A 62 5.08 1.88 12.83
N SER A 63 4.46 1.44 11.74
CA SER A 63 3.16 1.97 11.31
C SER A 63 2.02 1.24 12.02
N ASP A 64 2.22 -0.05 12.31
CA ASP A 64 1.39 -0.88 13.16
C ASP A 64 2.28 -1.74 14.08
N GLY A 65 1.74 -2.23 15.19
CA GLY A 65 2.51 -3.09 16.08
C GLY A 65 3.69 -2.37 16.78
N SER A 66 4.88 -2.93 16.67
CA SER A 66 6.09 -2.51 17.40
C SER A 66 7.35 -2.48 16.57
N TYR A 67 7.45 -3.27 15.49
CA TYR A 67 8.67 -3.41 14.69
C TYR A 67 8.46 -3.01 13.23
N SER A 68 9.50 -2.47 12.60
CA SER A 68 9.58 -2.27 11.15
C SER A 68 10.99 -2.62 10.66
N VAL A 69 11.19 -2.77 9.35
CA VAL A 69 12.54 -2.79 8.80
C VAL A 69 13.05 -1.37 8.62
N LYS A 70 14.31 -1.12 9.01
CA LYS A 70 15.02 0.14 8.87
C LYS A 70 16.25 -0.06 8.00
N ILE A 71 16.40 0.80 7.00
CA ILE A 71 17.63 0.92 6.19
C ILE A 71 18.37 2.22 6.51
N VAL A 72 19.69 2.14 6.63
CA VAL A 72 20.59 3.27 6.95
C VAL A 72 21.92 3.15 6.22
N PRO A 73 22.64 4.29 6.04
CA PRO A 73 23.96 4.30 5.45
C PRO A 73 24.92 3.30 6.07
N GLU A 74 25.71 2.67 5.20
CA GLU A 74 26.70 1.67 5.52
C GLU A 74 28.11 2.21 5.35
N ALA A 75 28.93 2.00 6.39
CA ALA A 75 30.34 2.40 6.37
C ALA A 75 31.17 1.61 5.34
N ALA A 76 30.67 0.46 4.87
CA ALA A 76 31.32 -0.33 3.81
C ALA A 76 31.34 0.39 2.46
N PHE A 77 30.46 1.37 2.25
CA PHE A 77 30.31 2.09 0.99
C PHE A 77 30.44 3.60 1.20
N GLY A 78 30.88 4.31 0.15
CA GLY A 78 30.62 5.75 0.03
C GLY A 78 29.24 6.00 -0.60
N GLY A 79 28.92 7.25 -0.91
CA GLY A 79 27.77 7.57 -1.76
C GLY A 79 27.86 6.85 -3.11
N GLN A 80 26.74 6.30 -3.56
CA GLN A 80 26.58 5.51 -4.77
C GLN A 80 25.90 6.34 -5.84
N GLN A 81 26.12 5.98 -7.11
CA GLN A 81 25.39 6.62 -8.21
C GLN A 81 23.93 6.15 -8.27
N ASN A 82 23.66 4.91 -7.85
CA ASN A 82 22.35 4.29 -7.89
C ASN A 82 21.98 3.78 -6.48
N PRO A 83 20.69 3.77 -6.11
CA PRO A 83 20.23 3.28 -4.81
C PRO A 83 20.35 1.75 -4.65
N ILE A 84 21.53 1.25 -4.28
CA ILE A 84 21.87 -0.18 -4.24
C ILE A 84 22.22 -0.72 -2.85
N VAL A 85 22.21 0.13 -1.82
CA VAL A 85 22.53 -0.25 -0.44
C VAL A 85 21.23 -0.42 0.34
N GLY A 86 20.93 -1.61 0.86
CA GLY A 86 19.69 -1.84 1.62
C GLY A 86 19.34 -3.29 1.86
N ALA A 87 18.04 -3.57 2.03
CA ALA A 87 17.46 -4.86 2.31
C ALA A 87 16.59 -5.34 1.14
N PHE A 88 16.73 -6.62 0.77
CA PHE A 88 16.05 -7.22 -0.37
C PHE A 88 15.30 -8.48 0.07
N TYR A 89 14.11 -8.68 -0.47
CA TYR A 89 13.29 -9.86 -0.20
C TYR A 89 13.30 -10.77 -1.42
N ASP A 90 13.84 -11.98 -1.25
CA ASP A 90 13.92 -12.98 -2.31
C ASP A 90 12.67 -13.85 -2.29
N TYR A 91 11.88 -13.78 -3.36
CA TYR A 91 10.70 -14.62 -3.48
C TYR A 91 11.09 -16.07 -3.77
N ALA A 92 10.66 -16.99 -2.91
CA ALA A 92 10.88 -18.43 -3.12
C ALA A 92 10.17 -18.94 -4.39
N THR A 93 9.08 -18.29 -4.78
CA THR A 93 8.38 -18.49 -6.06
C THR A 93 8.16 -17.12 -6.69
N PRO A 94 8.59 -16.88 -7.94
CA PRO A 94 8.40 -15.59 -8.59
C PRO A 94 6.94 -15.14 -8.55
N VAL A 95 6.72 -13.86 -8.24
CA VAL A 95 5.40 -13.25 -8.29
C VAL A 95 5.09 -12.94 -9.74
N SER A 96 3.98 -13.48 -10.25
CA SER A 96 3.59 -13.22 -11.64
C SER A 96 3.34 -11.73 -11.84
N TYR A 97 3.80 -11.16 -12.96
CA TYR A 97 3.52 -9.76 -13.29
C TYR A 97 2.03 -9.48 -13.57
N VAL A 98 1.22 -10.53 -13.79
CA VAL A 98 -0.19 -10.39 -14.18
C VAL A 98 -1.02 -9.93 -12.99
N ASP A 99 -1.43 -8.66 -13.06
CA ASP A 99 -2.27 -7.99 -12.07
C ASP A 99 -1.68 -8.09 -10.64
N ALA A 100 -0.35 -8.03 -10.55
CA ALA A 100 0.38 -8.07 -9.28
C ALA A 100 0.18 -6.76 -8.53
N VAL A 101 0.00 -6.84 -7.21
CA VAL A 101 -0.10 -5.66 -6.36
C VAL A 101 0.90 -5.77 -5.23
N PHE A 102 1.61 -4.68 -4.96
CA PHE A 102 2.52 -4.57 -3.84
C PHE A 102 2.21 -3.30 -3.07
N SER A 103 2.22 -3.36 -1.75
CA SER A 103 2.12 -2.17 -0.92
C SER A 103 3.04 -2.24 0.28
N ALA A 104 3.35 -1.09 0.85
CA ALA A 104 3.99 -0.99 2.16
C ALA A 104 3.70 0.38 2.77
N ASP A 105 3.76 0.44 4.08
CA ASP A 105 3.83 1.70 4.80
C ASP A 105 5.30 2.15 4.83
N LEU A 106 5.56 3.39 4.44
CA LEU A 106 6.90 3.96 4.37
C LEU A 106 7.03 5.18 5.28
N TYR A 107 8.18 5.30 5.95
CA TYR A 107 8.57 6.48 6.71
C TYR A 107 10.01 6.83 6.33
N LEU A 108 10.18 7.92 5.60
CA LEU A 108 11.46 8.33 5.04
C LEU A 108 12.00 9.55 5.80
N ASP A 109 13.32 9.63 5.96
CA ASP A 109 13.98 10.79 6.56
C ASP A 109 13.76 12.06 5.71
N THR A 110 14.22 13.20 6.21
CA THR A 110 14.21 14.45 5.46
C THR A 110 14.94 14.33 4.13
N PHE A 111 14.54 15.19 3.19
CA PHE A 111 15.32 15.51 2.02
C PHE A 111 16.01 16.86 2.24
N ASP A 112 17.33 16.86 2.28
CA ASP A 112 18.18 18.05 2.14
C ASP A 112 19.03 17.86 0.90
N SER A 113 19.11 18.91 0.09
CA SER A 113 19.58 18.88 -1.30
C SER A 113 21.04 18.44 -1.53
N SER A 114 21.81 18.06 -0.49
CA SER A 114 23.20 17.60 -0.68
C SER A 114 23.68 16.46 0.23
N THR A 115 22.89 15.99 1.21
CA THR A 115 23.38 14.99 2.18
C THR A 115 22.44 13.83 2.44
N THR A 116 21.20 13.89 1.98
CA THR A 116 20.21 12.83 2.16
C THR A 116 20.21 11.91 0.96
N SER A 117 19.88 10.65 1.19
CA SER A 117 19.84 9.67 0.12
C SER A 117 18.59 9.74 -0.74
N ASP A 118 18.72 9.25 -1.97
CA ASP A 118 17.57 8.72 -2.70
C ASP A 118 17.20 7.34 -2.17
N PHE A 119 15.91 7.06 -2.07
CA PHE A 119 15.38 5.77 -1.65
C PHE A 119 14.57 5.13 -2.79
N ILE A 120 14.60 3.80 -2.91
CA ILE A 120 13.79 3.06 -3.87
C ILE A 120 12.95 1.97 -3.23
N PHE A 121 11.78 1.79 -3.81
CA PHE A 121 10.90 0.63 -3.67
C PHE A 121 10.88 -0.08 -5.02
N GLY A 122 11.70 -1.12 -5.16
CA GLY A 122 12.05 -1.70 -6.46
C GLY A 122 11.67 -3.15 -6.65
N PHE A 123 11.40 -3.53 -7.90
CA PHE A 123 11.04 -4.88 -8.30
C PHE A 123 11.99 -5.39 -9.36
N VAL A 124 12.56 -6.57 -9.14
CA VAL A 124 13.67 -7.11 -9.93
C VAL A 124 13.32 -8.52 -10.40
N ASN A 125 13.67 -8.79 -11.65
CA ASN A 125 13.81 -10.15 -12.15
C ASN A 125 15.32 -10.50 -12.12
N LEU A 126 15.69 -11.45 -11.27
CA LEU A 126 17.09 -11.83 -11.08
C LEU A 126 17.60 -12.64 -12.27
N THR A 127 16.74 -13.44 -12.90
CA THR A 127 17.03 -14.24 -14.08
C THR A 127 17.46 -13.34 -15.26
N ASP A 128 16.72 -12.26 -15.51
CA ASP A 128 17.02 -11.28 -16.56
C ASP A 128 18.06 -10.25 -16.12
N GLY A 129 18.34 -10.17 -14.81
CA GLY A 129 19.30 -9.24 -14.23
C GLY A 129 18.87 -7.77 -14.37
N ALA A 130 17.57 -7.50 -14.36
CA ALA A 130 17.00 -6.19 -14.63
C ALA A 130 15.91 -5.80 -13.62
N PHE A 131 15.76 -4.49 -13.41
CA PHE A 131 14.55 -3.97 -12.76
C PHE A 131 13.36 -4.13 -13.70
N VAL A 132 12.27 -4.68 -13.18
CA VAL A 132 10.96 -4.58 -13.83
C VAL A 132 10.51 -3.12 -13.79
N THR A 133 10.57 -2.52 -12.60
CA THR A 133 10.38 -1.09 -12.34
C THR A 133 10.82 -0.76 -10.90
N TYR A 134 10.86 0.51 -10.54
CA TYR A 134 10.95 0.96 -9.15
C TYR A 134 10.27 2.33 -9.00
N VAL A 135 9.83 2.62 -7.78
CA VAL A 135 9.46 3.96 -7.32
C VAL A 135 10.67 4.54 -6.60
N ARG A 136 11.14 5.73 -6.99
CA ARG A 136 12.26 6.44 -6.40
C ARG A 136 11.78 7.72 -5.72
N PHE A 137 12.09 7.84 -4.44
CA PHE A 137 11.93 9.04 -3.65
C PHE A 137 13.26 9.78 -3.65
N THR A 138 13.31 10.97 -4.26
CA THR A 138 14.57 11.68 -4.47
C THR A 138 14.93 12.57 -3.28
N TYR A 139 16.22 12.85 -3.11
CA TYR A 139 16.77 13.81 -2.15
C TYR A 139 16.35 15.27 -2.44
N THR A 140 15.65 15.51 -3.55
CA THR A 140 15.04 16.81 -3.89
C THR A 140 13.58 16.90 -3.48
N GLY A 141 12.96 15.80 -3.04
CA GLY A 141 11.56 15.74 -2.60
C GLY A 141 10.59 15.18 -3.65
N ASP A 142 11.07 14.87 -4.85
CA ASP A 142 10.24 14.39 -5.97
C ASP A 142 10.08 12.86 -5.92
N ILE A 143 9.01 12.35 -6.56
CA ILE A 143 8.82 10.92 -6.82
C ILE A 143 8.99 10.65 -8.31
N SER A 144 9.85 9.68 -8.66
CA SER A 144 10.07 9.25 -10.05
C SER A 144 9.95 7.73 -10.22
N ILE A 145 9.58 7.29 -11.42
CA ILE A 145 9.35 5.89 -11.76
C ILE A 145 10.35 5.42 -12.81
N LEU A 146 10.97 4.25 -12.63
CA LEU A 146 11.69 3.60 -13.72
C LEU A 146 10.68 3.00 -14.71
N ALA A 147 10.53 3.66 -15.86
CA ALA A 147 9.47 3.38 -16.81
C ALA A 147 10.01 3.27 -18.25
N ASP A 148 9.21 2.64 -19.12
CA ASP A 148 9.36 2.77 -20.57
C ASP A 148 8.70 4.08 -21.04
N ASP A 149 9.31 4.80 -21.98
CA ASP A 149 8.80 6.10 -22.46
C ASP A 149 7.49 6.01 -23.26
N GLY A 150 7.00 4.80 -23.55
CA GLY A 150 5.74 4.56 -24.24
C GLY A 150 5.75 4.92 -25.72
N THR A 151 6.90 5.29 -26.30
CA THR A 151 7.02 5.64 -27.71
C THR A 151 7.22 4.42 -28.62
N GLY A 152 7.36 3.23 -28.02
CA GLY A 152 7.58 1.98 -28.72
C GLY A 152 9.03 1.75 -29.16
N THR A 153 9.97 2.57 -28.69
CA THR A 153 11.41 2.41 -28.95
C THR A 153 12.16 1.66 -27.85
N SER A 154 11.45 1.20 -26.81
CA SER A 154 12.05 0.57 -25.63
C SER A 154 13.04 1.48 -24.90
N THR A 155 12.78 2.78 -24.87
CA THR A 155 13.62 3.73 -24.14
C THR A 155 13.21 3.70 -22.67
N ILE A 156 14.18 3.42 -21.80
CA ILE A 156 13.96 3.47 -20.35
C ILE A 156 14.27 4.87 -19.83
N ILE A 157 13.35 5.42 -19.05
CA ILE A 157 13.43 6.73 -18.45
C ILE A 157 13.20 6.67 -16.94
N LEU A 158 13.59 7.75 -16.27
CA LEU A 158 13.10 8.09 -14.95
C LEU A 158 12.01 9.14 -15.15
N ASP A 159 10.77 8.69 -15.10
CA ASP A 159 9.62 9.55 -15.33
C ASP A 159 9.21 10.24 -14.03
N ASP A 160 9.11 11.57 -14.06
CA ASP A 160 8.75 12.37 -12.90
C ASP A 160 7.22 12.38 -12.75
N THR A 161 6.75 11.99 -11.56
CA THR A 161 5.31 11.96 -11.27
C THR A 161 4.72 13.36 -11.06
N LEU A 162 5.57 14.39 -10.91
CA LEU A 162 5.21 15.75 -10.52
C LEU A 162 4.53 15.83 -9.14
N VAL A 163 4.72 14.80 -8.31
CA VAL A 163 4.24 14.70 -6.94
C VAL A 163 5.43 14.67 -5.99
N ASP A 164 5.34 15.49 -4.95
CA ASP A 164 6.32 15.53 -3.87
C ASP A 164 5.93 14.53 -2.77
N TRP A 165 6.91 13.86 -2.16
CA TRP A 165 6.69 13.06 -0.97
C TRP A 165 6.85 13.92 0.30
N THR A 166 6.18 13.51 1.38
CA THR A 166 6.28 14.21 2.68
C THR A 166 7.23 13.45 3.59
N PRO A 167 8.29 14.09 4.13
CA PRO A 167 9.26 13.41 4.98
C PRO A 167 8.74 13.26 6.41
N LEU A 168 9.32 12.34 7.18
CA LEU A 168 9.06 12.13 8.60
C LEU A 168 7.57 11.90 8.96
N THR A 169 6.80 11.35 8.03
CA THR A 169 5.43 10.87 8.24
C THR A 169 5.27 9.51 7.58
N TRP A 170 4.42 8.67 8.17
CA TRP A 170 3.99 7.44 7.51
C TRP A 170 3.04 7.78 6.36
N PHE A 171 3.23 7.11 5.24
CA PHE A 171 2.30 7.06 4.12
C PHE A 171 2.30 5.65 3.53
N ASN A 172 1.19 5.24 2.93
CA ASN A 172 1.12 3.97 2.21
C ASN A 172 1.54 4.19 0.76
N LEU A 173 2.52 3.41 0.30
CA LEU A 173 2.83 3.26 -1.12
C LEU A 173 2.16 1.99 -1.63
N ARG A 174 1.40 2.09 -2.74
CA ARG A 174 0.89 0.93 -3.47
C ARG A 174 1.31 1.00 -4.94
N VAL A 175 1.73 -0.14 -5.47
CA VAL A 175 2.12 -0.33 -6.87
C VAL A 175 1.29 -1.47 -7.45
N GLU A 176 0.51 -1.16 -8.48
CA GLU A 176 -0.35 -2.11 -9.20
C GLU A 176 0.20 -2.33 -10.60
N PHE A 177 0.60 -3.55 -10.89
CA PHE A 177 0.93 -4.00 -12.24
C PHE A 177 -0.36 -4.31 -12.98
N THR A 178 -0.43 -3.97 -14.25
CA THR A 178 -1.59 -4.26 -15.09
C THR A 178 -1.19 -5.06 -16.32
N THR A 179 -2.14 -5.86 -16.81
CA THR A 179 -1.97 -6.65 -18.02
C THR A 179 -1.44 -5.79 -19.19
N GLY A 180 -0.39 -6.27 -19.86
CA GLY A 180 0.26 -5.56 -20.98
C GLY A 180 1.47 -4.71 -20.60
N GLY A 181 1.97 -4.83 -19.36
CA GLY A 181 3.14 -4.09 -18.89
C GLY A 181 2.82 -2.70 -18.36
N GLY A 182 1.55 -2.42 -18.06
CA GLY A 182 1.17 -1.17 -17.43
C GLY A 182 1.45 -1.18 -15.93
N ILE A 183 1.49 0.02 -15.35
CA ILE A 183 1.66 0.24 -13.92
C ILE A 183 0.78 1.41 -13.47
N GLU A 184 0.23 1.30 -12.27
CA GLU A 184 -0.36 2.42 -11.53
C GLU A 184 0.29 2.50 -10.14
N VAL A 185 0.61 3.71 -9.69
CA VAL A 185 1.25 3.94 -8.39
C VAL A 185 0.40 4.89 -7.56
N PHE A 186 0.22 4.57 -6.29
CA PHE A 186 -0.60 5.31 -5.35
C PHE A 186 0.20 5.70 -4.11
N ILE A 187 -0.10 6.89 -3.58
CA ILE A 187 0.27 7.31 -2.23
C ILE A 187 -1.02 7.58 -1.47
N ASP A 188 -1.21 6.92 -0.33
CA ASP A 188 -2.42 7.03 0.50
C ASP A 188 -3.71 6.93 -0.33
N ASP A 189 -3.82 5.86 -1.12
CA ASP A 189 -4.92 5.57 -2.05
C ASP A 189 -5.14 6.60 -3.18
N THR A 190 -4.31 7.63 -3.27
CA THR A 190 -4.36 8.61 -4.36
C THR A 190 -3.41 8.18 -5.48
N SER A 191 -3.95 7.93 -6.67
CA SER A 191 -3.15 7.63 -7.86
C SER A 191 -2.25 8.82 -8.20
N ILE A 192 -0.95 8.58 -8.24
CA ILE A 192 0.08 9.58 -8.56
C ILE A 192 0.76 9.32 -9.91
N TYR A 193 0.62 8.11 -10.45
CA TYR A 193 1.26 7.73 -11.71
C TYR A 193 0.49 6.63 -12.42
N THR A 194 0.44 6.72 -13.75
CA THR A 194 0.08 5.61 -14.63
C THR A 194 1.02 5.60 -15.82
N GLY A 195 1.55 4.44 -16.17
CA GLY A 195 2.50 4.33 -17.28
C GLY A 195 2.82 2.88 -17.65
N LEU A 196 4.02 2.68 -18.19
CA LEU A 196 4.55 1.36 -18.53
C LEU A 196 5.76 1.05 -17.67
N VAL A 197 5.87 -0.21 -17.23
CA VAL A 197 7.08 -0.68 -16.54
C VAL A 197 8.26 -0.75 -17.51
N ALA A 198 9.47 -0.61 -16.98
CA ALA A 198 10.69 -0.65 -17.78
C ALA A 198 10.93 -2.01 -18.47
N THR A 199 10.61 -3.10 -17.78
CA THR A 199 10.72 -4.46 -18.36
C THR A 199 9.36 -5.16 -18.35
N PRO A 200 8.53 -4.97 -19.40
CA PRO A 200 7.16 -5.48 -19.42
C PRO A 200 7.11 -7.01 -19.52
N ASN A 201 6.01 -7.61 -19.06
CA ASN A 201 5.75 -9.06 -19.10
C ASN A 201 6.82 -9.92 -18.39
N THR A 202 7.38 -9.40 -17.30
CA THR A 202 8.47 -10.03 -16.57
C THR A 202 8.09 -10.22 -15.11
N ASP A 203 8.10 -11.48 -14.65
CA ASP A 203 7.76 -11.83 -13.27
C ASP A 203 8.77 -11.22 -12.27
N ILE A 204 8.31 -10.96 -11.05
CA ILE A 204 9.12 -10.36 -9.98
C ILE A 204 9.73 -11.49 -9.16
N GLU A 205 11.06 -11.49 -9.05
CA GLU A 205 11.82 -12.50 -8.30
C GLU A 205 12.40 -11.93 -7.01
N GLN A 206 12.59 -10.61 -6.94
CA GLN A 206 13.11 -9.93 -5.76
C GLN A 206 12.47 -8.54 -5.60
N PHE A 207 12.12 -8.20 -4.36
CA PHE A 207 11.79 -6.85 -3.95
C PHE A 207 13.03 -6.17 -3.34
N ARG A 208 13.21 -4.87 -3.57
CA ARG A 208 14.33 -4.08 -3.03
C ARG A 208 13.86 -2.83 -2.32
N PHE A 209 14.29 -2.68 -1.07
CA PHE A 209 14.21 -1.44 -0.30
C PHE A 209 15.63 -0.94 -0.06
N SER A 210 16.04 0.09 -0.82
CA SER A 210 17.45 0.53 -0.81
C SER A 210 17.64 2.02 -1.04
N HIS A 211 18.84 2.47 -0.73
CA HIS A 211 19.28 3.84 -0.85
C HIS A 211 20.66 3.96 -1.51
N ASP A 212 21.04 5.18 -1.89
CA ASP A 212 22.32 5.49 -2.52
C ASP A 212 23.45 5.87 -1.54
N ASN A 213 23.21 5.77 -0.23
CA ASN A 213 24.25 5.79 0.81
C ASN A 213 24.95 7.15 1.04
N TYR A 214 24.28 8.26 0.76
CA TYR A 214 24.73 9.60 1.14
C TYR A 214 24.36 9.96 2.57
N GLY A 215 23.18 9.52 3.05
CA GLY A 215 22.72 9.85 4.40
C GLY A 215 21.27 9.44 4.66
N GLY A 216 20.78 9.82 5.83
CA GLY A 216 19.40 9.63 6.26
C GLY A 216 19.03 8.19 6.62
N PHE A 217 17.73 7.91 6.67
CA PHE A 217 17.18 6.59 6.98
C PHE A 217 15.83 6.40 6.29
N ALA A 218 15.41 5.15 6.17
CA ALA A 218 14.05 4.84 5.75
C ALA A 218 13.54 3.62 6.52
N HIS A 219 12.26 3.67 6.92
CA HIS A 219 11.55 2.55 7.51
C HIS A 219 10.48 2.06 6.53
N MET A 220 10.27 0.75 6.55
CA MET A 220 9.17 0.08 5.85
C MET A 220 8.49 -0.89 6.80
N ASP A 221 7.17 -0.87 6.80
CA ASP A 221 6.33 -1.75 7.59
C ASP A 221 5.15 -2.26 6.73
N ASN A 222 4.51 -3.34 7.17
CA ASN A 222 3.39 -3.98 6.49
C ASN A 222 3.61 -4.17 4.98
N PHE A 223 4.74 -4.75 4.59
CA PHE A 223 5.00 -5.05 3.18
C PHE A 223 4.06 -6.16 2.69
N ARG A 224 3.19 -5.84 1.74
CA ARG A 224 2.17 -6.74 1.19
C ARG A 224 2.44 -7.08 -0.26
N THR A 225 2.14 -8.32 -0.62
CA THR A 225 2.16 -8.84 -1.99
C THR A 225 0.83 -9.51 -2.25
N ASN A 226 0.04 -8.95 -3.17
CA ASN A 226 -1.33 -9.36 -3.52
C ASN A 226 -2.28 -9.52 -2.33
N ASP A 227 -1.93 -8.94 -1.17
CA ASP A 227 -2.67 -9.00 0.09
C ASP A 227 -3.28 -7.65 0.44
N GLU A 228 -3.78 -6.95 -0.58
CA GLU A 228 -4.54 -5.75 -0.34
C GLU A 228 -5.88 -6.13 0.27
N ALA A 229 -6.19 -5.51 1.42
CA ALA A 229 -7.57 -5.45 1.87
C ALA A 229 -8.36 -4.83 0.72
N LEU A 230 -9.44 -5.50 0.28
CA LEU A 230 -10.34 -4.96 -0.75
C LEU A 230 -10.73 -3.55 -0.33
N SER A 231 -10.08 -2.55 -0.92
CA SER A 231 -10.51 -1.17 -0.82
C SER A 231 -11.90 -1.17 -1.42
N VAL A 232 -12.91 -1.01 -0.57
CA VAL A 232 -14.24 -0.69 -1.06
C VAL A 232 -14.03 0.71 -1.61
N ASP A 233 -13.90 0.86 -2.94
CA ASP A 233 -13.77 2.14 -3.64
C ASP A 233 -14.46 3.20 -2.78
N GLU A 234 -13.70 3.96 -2.00
CA GLU A 234 -14.27 5.02 -1.20
C GLU A 234 -14.46 6.16 -2.19
N PHE A 235 -15.44 5.95 -3.08
CA PHE A 235 -15.88 6.85 -4.12
C PHE A 235 -15.84 8.24 -3.52
N ALA A 236 -14.96 9.10 -4.06
CA ALA A 236 -14.61 10.40 -3.52
C ALA A 236 -15.85 11.18 -3.05
N LEU A 237 -16.23 10.95 -1.81
CA LEU A 237 -17.23 11.68 -1.04
C LEU A 237 -16.46 12.77 -0.28
N ASN A 238 -15.51 13.44 -0.96
CA ASN A 238 -14.62 14.45 -0.39
C ASN A 238 -15.38 15.67 0.16
N SER A 239 -16.71 15.72 -0.01
CA SER A 239 -17.61 16.73 0.55
C SER A 239 -18.66 16.18 1.52
N PHE A 240 -18.71 14.86 1.75
CA PHE A 240 -19.61 14.28 2.74
C PHE A 240 -19.14 14.63 4.16
N SER A 241 -20.02 15.24 4.94
CA SER A 241 -19.76 15.55 6.35
C SER A 241 -20.90 15.03 7.22
N HIS A 242 -20.56 14.75 8.47
CA HIS A 242 -21.51 14.31 9.48
C HIS A 242 -21.18 14.95 10.83
N PHE A 243 -22.20 15.12 11.65
CA PHE A 243 -22.05 15.62 13.02
C PHE A 243 -23.14 15.04 13.91
N TYR A 244 -22.75 14.50 15.06
CA TYR A 244 -23.69 14.14 16.12
C TYR A 244 -23.78 15.28 17.14
N ASP A 245 -24.99 15.80 17.32
CA ASP A 245 -25.29 16.84 18.28
C ASP A 245 -25.73 16.22 19.62
N ASN A 246 -24.86 16.31 20.62
CA ASN A 246 -25.12 15.75 21.95
C ASN A 246 -26.27 16.47 22.69
N ASP A 247 -26.59 17.72 22.34
CA ASP A 247 -27.64 18.48 23.02
C ASP A 247 -29.02 18.10 22.45
N THR A 248 -29.14 18.05 21.12
CA THR A 248 -30.41 17.69 20.45
C THR A 248 -30.60 16.19 20.25
N LYS A 249 -29.55 15.39 20.47
CA LYS A 249 -29.49 13.94 20.21
C LYS A 249 -29.71 13.59 18.73
N GLU A 250 -29.27 14.44 17.82
CA GLU A 250 -29.48 14.28 16.37
C GLU A 250 -28.17 14.00 15.62
N LEU A 251 -28.23 13.10 14.64
CA LEU A 251 -27.19 12.90 13.64
C LEU A 251 -27.52 13.70 12.38
N LYS A 252 -26.65 14.66 12.04
CA LYS A 252 -26.76 15.52 10.86
C LYS A 252 -25.79 15.03 9.78
N LEU A 253 -26.28 14.86 8.56
CA LEU A 253 -25.53 14.43 7.38
C LEU A 253 -25.62 15.51 6.30
N ASN A 254 -24.51 15.78 5.62
CA ASN A 254 -24.46 16.67 4.48
C ASN A 254 -23.59 16.05 3.38
N SER A 255 -24.10 16.05 2.14
CA SER A 255 -23.52 15.41 0.96
C SER A 255 -23.75 16.29 -0.27
N PRO A 256 -23.00 17.40 -0.43
CA PRO A 256 -23.32 18.46 -1.39
C PRO A 256 -23.47 18.00 -2.84
N GLN A 257 -22.74 16.96 -3.23
CA GLN A 257 -22.65 16.49 -4.61
C GLN A 257 -23.40 15.16 -4.87
N ASN A 258 -23.97 14.53 -3.84
CA ASN A 258 -24.57 13.21 -3.97
C ASN A 258 -25.87 13.08 -3.17
N ASN A 259 -26.91 12.54 -3.80
CA ASN A 259 -28.16 12.21 -3.12
C ASN A 259 -27.95 11.04 -2.15
N LEU A 260 -28.41 11.25 -0.92
CA LEU A 260 -28.55 10.25 0.12
C LEU A 260 -29.76 9.36 -0.21
N ASN A 261 -29.63 8.05 0.00
CA ASN A 261 -30.68 7.06 -0.26
C ASN A 261 -31.08 6.29 1.00
N ASN A 262 -30.11 5.94 1.85
CA ASN A 262 -30.35 5.19 3.08
C ASN A 262 -29.35 5.54 4.17
N LEU A 263 -29.80 5.49 5.42
CA LEU A 263 -28.96 5.53 6.62
C LEU A 263 -29.22 4.28 7.45
N GLU A 264 -28.16 3.52 7.67
CA GLU A 264 -28.13 2.39 8.58
C GLU A 264 -27.20 2.71 9.75
N ILE A 265 -27.61 2.37 10.98
CA ILE A 265 -26.75 2.52 12.16
C ILE A 265 -26.67 1.19 12.88
N TYR A 266 -25.45 0.81 13.23
CA TYR A 266 -25.10 -0.43 13.90
C TYR A 266 -24.47 -0.12 15.26
N ASP A 267 -24.79 -0.94 16.27
CA ASP A 267 -24.08 -0.90 17.56
C ASP A 267 -22.69 -1.56 17.47
N VAL A 268 -21.91 -1.51 18.56
CA VAL A 268 -20.56 -2.09 18.64
C VAL A 268 -20.51 -3.61 18.42
N LEU A 269 -21.64 -4.31 18.53
CA LEU A 269 -21.75 -5.74 18.29
C LEU A 269 -22.17 -6.04 16.83
N GLY A 270 -22.31 -5.00 15.99
CA GLY A 270 -22.73 -5.11 14.61
C GLY A 270 -24.24 -5.30 14.44
N LYS A 271 -25.05 -5.09 15.47
CA LYS A 271 -26.52 -5.18 15.35
C LYS A 271 -27.07 -3.90 14.75
N LEU A 272 -27.87 -4.03 13.70
CA LEU A 272 -28.61 -2.92 13.09
C LEU A 272 -29.66 -2.36 14.07
N VAL A 273 -29.53 -1.09 14.42
CA VAL A 273 -30.40 -0.37 15.38
C VAL A 273 -31.22 0.75 14.72
N VAL A 274 -30.78 1.30 13.59
CA VAL A 274 -31.53 2.26 12.77
C VAL A 274 -31.43 1.87 11.31
N ASN A 275 -32.54 1.96 10.57
CA ASN A 275 -32.57 1.78 9.12
C ASN A 275 -33.61 2.74 8.53
N ASN A 276 -33.15 3.91 8.12
CA ASN A 276 -34.00 4.99 7.63
C ASN A 276 -33.73 5.23 6.15
N LYS A 277 -34.80 5.16 5.36
CA LYS A 277 -34.78 5.67 3.99
C LYS A 277 -34.73 7.20 4.05
N ILE A 278 -33.72 7.78 3.44
CA ILE A 278 -33.47 9.23 3.42
C ILE A 278 -33.35 9.69 1.96
N SER A 279 -33.47 11.00 1.73
CA SER A 279 -33.45 11.56 0.38
C SER A 279 -32.92 12.99 0.38
N GLY A 280 -32.27 13.39 -0.71
CA GLY A 280 -31.67 14.72 -0.87
C GLY A 280 -30.20 14.73 -0.48
N ASN A 281 -29.61 15.91 -0.37
CA ASN A 281 -28.20 16.11 -0.05
C ASN A 281 -27.94 16.36 1.44
N GLU A 282 -28.98 16.53 2.26
CA GLU A 282 -28.89 16.72 3.71
C GLU A 282 -29.91 15.84 4.42
N ASN A 283 -29.57 15.38 5.62
CA ASN A 283 -30.49 14.62 6.45
C ASN A 283 -30.20 14.86 7.94
N THR A 284 -31.24 15.00 8.74
CA THR A 284 -31.14 15.03 10.21
C THR A 284 -31.96 13.87 10.75
N THR A 285 -31.36 13.03 11.60
CA THR A 285 -32.01 11.87 12.21
C THR A 285 -31.91 11.95 13.71
N GLU A 286 -33.05 11.96 14.38
CA GLU A 286 -33.14 11.91 15.85
C GLU A 286 -32.76 10.51 16.36
N LEU A 287 -31.85 10.45 17.33
CA LEU A 287 -31.31 9.22 17.92
C LEU A 287 -31.53 9.17 19.44
N SER A 288 -32.49 9.93 19.96
CA SER A 288 -32.80 10.01 21.39
C SER A 288 -33.15 8.66 22.03
N THR A 289 -33.64 7.70 21.23
CA THR A 289 -34.02 6.35 21.66
C THR A 289 -32.84 5.38 21.81
N LEU A 290 -31.67 5.72 21.28
CA LEU A 290 -30.47 4.90 21.41
C LEU A 290 -29.79 5.15 22.76
N ASN A 291 -29.19 4.11 23.33
CA ASN A 291 -28.37 4.26 24.54
C ASN A 291 -27.07 5.03 24.22
N ASP A 292 -26.39 5.50 25.26
CA ASP A 292 -25.07 6.10 25.09
C ASP A 292 -24.04 5.02 24.74
N GLY A 293 -23.15 5.33 23.81
CA GLY A 293 -22.21 4.35 23.27
C GLY A 293 -21.62 4.75 21.92
N VAL A 294 -20.78 3.85 21.40
CA VAL A 294 -20.16 3.95 20.07
C VAL A 294 -21.07 3.29 19.04
N TYR A 295 -21.22 3.93 17.89
CA TYR A 295 -22.02 3.45 16.78
C TYR A 295 -21.26 3.55 15.46
N LEU A 296 -21.57 2.64 14.54
CA LEU A 296 -21.14 2.70 13.14
C LEU A 296 -22.33 3.06 12.28
N ALA A 297 -22.27 4.19 11.59
CA ALA A 297 -23.24 4.58 10.58
C ALA A 297 -22.75 4.19 9.18
N LYS A 298 -23.67 3.68 8.38
CA LYS A 298 -23.48 3.39 6.96
C LYS A 298 -24.50 4.19 6.16
N VAL A 299 -24.00 5.08 5.32
CA VAL A 299 -24.80 5.95 4.46
C VAL A 299 -24.66 5.48 3.03
N ILE A 300 -25.80 5.18 2.40
CA ILE A 300 -25.87 4.74 1.02
C ILE A 300 -26.31 5.93 0.18
N THR A 301 -25.57 6.22 -0.88
CA THR A 301 -25.85 7.27 -1.86
C THR A 301 -26.09 6.65 -3.24
N GLU A 302 -26.43 7.46 -4.24
CA GLU A 302 -26.50 7.00 -5.63
C GLU A 302 -25.14 6.57 -6.21
N LYS A 303 -24.03 7.07 -5.65
CA LYS A 303 -22.67 6.85 -6.16
C LYS A 303 -21.87 5.82 -5.40
N GLY A 304 -22.28 5.49 -4.18
CA GLY A 304 -21.52 4.58 -3.32
C GLY A 304 -21.99 4.61 -1.88
N THR A 305 -21.22 3.96 -1.01
CA THR A 305 -21.50 3.86 0.42
C THR A 305 -20.38 4.54 1.21
N LYS A 306 -20.73 5.33 2.23
CA LYS A 306 -19.80 5.85 3.25
C LYS A 306 -20.08 5.17 4.58
N THR A 307 -19.02 4.80 5.31
CA THR A 307 -19.16 4.37 6.71
C THR A 307 -18.39 5.32 7.61
N PHE A 308 -18.94 5.59 8.80
CA PHE A 308 -18.26 6.40 9.80
C PHE A 308 -18.69 6.00 11.21
N LYS A 309 -17.80 6.26 12.16
CA LYS A 309 -18.05 6.05 13.59
C LYS A 309 -18.48 7.35 14.24
N PHE A 310 -19.46 7.29 15.13
CA PHE A 310 -19.80 8.40 16.02
C PHE A 310 -20.05 7.91 17.45
N ILE A 311 -19.95 8.84 18.41
CA ILE A 311 -20.19 8.57 19.83
C ILE A 311 -21.45 9.32 20.22
N LYS A 312 -22.42 8.59 20.77
CA LYS A 312 -23.58 9.17 21.45
C LYS A 312 -23.29 9.20 22.95
N SER A 313 -23.37 10.38 23.55
CA SER A 313 -23.24 10.64 24.99
C SER A 313 -24.37 11.54 25.47
#